data_AF-A0A838I1B1-F1
#
_entry.id   AF-A0A838I1B1-F1
#
_cell.length_a   1.000
_cell.length_b   1.000
_cell.length_c   1.000
_cell.angle_alpha   90.00
_cell.angle_beta   90.00
_cell.angle_gamma   90.00
#
_symmetry.space_group_name_H-M   'P 1'
#
loop_
_entity.id
_entity.type
_entity.pdbx_description
1 polymer ?
#
loop_
_entity_poly.entity_id
_entity_poly.type
_entity_poly.pdbx_seq_one_letter_code
_entity_poly.pdbx_strand_id
1 'polypeptide(L)'
;MFSQVQERGAQTKDLSNAKQIGLACKLYATDNDGKFPDMNGQVDLPTALLVSGATSNQAFALLIPDYLPSEKLFYVAKSAWSSQAPDENFIAPADRLEAKTNNYAYVKGLNDTSNPNFPLIADAPESAATTYTTDQAAKGGVWKGKKAIVVRTDQSGAVEKCTVSTAPASIVKGPVGAASGVQDDIFKPAATWLNATANPVLYPAP
;
A
#
# COMPACT_ATOMS: atom_id res chain seq x y z
N MET A 1 -13.94 -9.94 24.76
CA MET A 1 -14.82 -9.08 23.94
C MET A 1 -14.18 -7.72 23.65
N PHE A 2 -13.60 -7.04 24.63
CA PHE A 2 -12.93 -5.73 24.46
C PHE A 2 -11.80 -5.69 23.41
N SER A 3 -10.98 -6.74 23.29
CA SER A 3 -9.85 -6.77 22.34
C SER A 3 -10.26 -6.85 20.87
N GLN A 4 -11.35 -7.57 20.55
CA GLN A 4 -11.84 -7.68 19.17
C GLN A 4 -12.49 -6.38 18.69
N VAL A 5 -13.16 -5.65 19.59
CA VAL A 5 -13.74 -4.33 19.28
C VAL A 5 -12.63 -3.32 19.01
N GLN A 6 -11.58 -3.32 19.82
CA GLN A 6 -10.40 -2.47 19.60
C GLN A 6 -9.69 -2.78 18.27
N GLU A 7 -9.52 -4.06 17.93
CA GLU A 7 -8.90 -4.48 16.66
C GLU A 7 -9.73 -4.02 15.45
N ARG A 8 -11.07 -4.17 15.48
CA ARG A 8 -11.96 -3.66 14.42
C ARG A 8 -11.93 -2.14 14.32
N GLY A 9 -11.86 -1.44 15.45
CA GLY A 9 -11.70 0.02 15.46
C GLY A 9 -10.39 0.44 14.79
N ALA A 10 -9.29 -0.25 15.09
CA ALA A 10 -7.99 -0.01 14.47
C ALA A 10 -8.01 -0.30 12.96
N GLN A 11 -8.63 -1.40 12.53
CA GLN A 11 -8.81 -1.73 11.10
C GLN A 11 -9.68 -0.69 10.37
N THR A 12 -10.71 -0.16 11.04
CA THR A 12 -11.57 0.88 10.47
C THR A 12 -10.80 2.19 10.27
N LYS A 13 -9.96 2.55 11.25
CA LYS A 13 -9.05 3.69 11.14
C LYS A 13 -8.04 3.48 10.00
N ASP A 14 -7.39 2.32 9.95
CA ASP A 14 -6.44 1.95 8.89
C ASP A 14 -7.10 2.03 7.50
N LEU A 15 -8.31 1.48 7.34
CA LEU A 15 -9.08 1.62 6.12
C LEU A 15 -9.38 3.08 5.75
N SER A 16 -9.74 3.92 6.72
CA SER A 16 -9.98 5.36 6.48
C SER A 16 -8.72 6.08 6.04
N ASN A 17 -7.57 5.73 6.61
CA ASN A 17 -6.28 6.26 6.22
C ASN A 17 -5.91 5.84 4.79
N ALA A 18 -5.99 4.54 4.50
CA ALA A 18 -5.70 4.00 3.17
C ALA A 18 -6.57 4.62 2.07
N LYS A 19 -7.86 4.86 2.35
CA LYS A 19 -8.77 5.55 1.41
C LYS A 19 -8.37 7.00 1.14
N GLN A 20 -7.91 7.74 2.16
CA GLN A 20 -7.40 9.10 1.96
C GLN A 20 -6.14 9.10 1.09
N ILE A 21 -5.24 8.13 1.31
CA ILE A 21 -4.04 7.96 0.48
C ILE A 21 -4.42 7.60 -0.96
N GLY A 22 -5.37 6.67 -1.14
CA GLY A 22 -5.89 6.32 -2.47
C GLY A 22 -6.51 7.53 -3.18
N LEU A 23 -7.26 8.36 -2.46
CA LEU A 23 -7.83 9.60 -3.01
C LEU A 23 -6.72 10.54 -3.46
N ALA A 24 -5.69 10.74 -2.64
CA ALA A 24 -4.54 11.55 -2.98
C ALA A 24 -3.80 11.04 -4.23
N CYS A 25 -3.65 9.71 -4.41
CA CYS A 25 -3.11 9.15 -5.65
C CYS A 25 -3.93 9.55 -6.87
N LYS A 26 -5.27 9.60 -6.78
CA LYS A 26 -6.15 9.98 -7.90
C LYS A 26 -6.16 11.48 -8.16
N LEU A 27 -6.04 12.30 -7.11
CA LEU A 27 -5.81 13.73 -7.27
C LEU A 27 -4.48 13.98 -7.98
N TYR A 28 -3.40 13.34 -7.52
CA TYR A 28 -2.10 13.37 -8.21
C TYR A 28 -2.23 12.95 -9.68
N ALA A 29 -2.93 11.85 -9.96
CA ALA A 29 -3.11 11.38 -11.33
C ALA A 29 -3.87 12.39 -12.21
N THR A 30 -4.82 13.14 -11.65
CA THR A 30 -5.55 14.17 -12.40
C THR A 30 -4.61 15.26 -12.92
N ASP A 31 -3.59 15.60 -12.13
CA ASP A 31 -2.60 16.63 -12.46
C ASP A 31 -1.39 16.08 -13.24
N ASN A 32 -1.27 14.74 -13.39
CA ASN A 32 -0.11 14.06 -13.96
C ASN A 32 -0.49 13.06 -15.08
N ASP A 33 -1.32 13.52 -16.04
CA ASP A 33 -1.72 12.75 -17.23
C ASP A 33 -2.33 11.37 -16.92
N GLY A 34 -3.10 11.27 -15.84
CA GLY A 34 -3.74 10.04 -15.38
C GLY A 34 -2.79 9.06 -14.69
N LYS A 35 -1.50 9.35 -14.56
CA LYS A 35 -0.53 8.43 -13.92
C LYS A 35 -0.58 8.53 -12.41
N PHE A 36 -0.69 7.39 -11.73
CA PHE A 36 -0.46 7.36 -10.29
C PHE A 36 1.03 7.59 -9.98
N PRO A 37 1.40 7.98 -8.74
CA PRO A 37 2.77 8.30 -8.37
C PRO A 37 3.81 7.28 -8.87
N ASP A 38 4.76 7.73 -9.70
CA ASP A 38 5.75 6.85 -10.34
C ASP A 38 7.19 7.40 -10.30
N MET A 39 7.40 8.57 -9.69
CA MET A 39 8.70 9.22 -9.49
C MET A 39 9.12 9.23 -8.03
N ASN A 40 10.39 9.54 -7.76
CA ASN A 40 10.91 9.65 -6.39
C ASN A 40 10.51 10.98 -5.73
N GLY A 41 9.50 10.99 -4.87
CA GLY A 41 9.03 12.18 -4.14
C GLY A 41 9.92 12.64 -2.98
N GLN A 42 10.96 11.88 -2.65
CA GLN A 42 11.94 12.25 -1.61
C GLN A 42 13.05 13.18 -2.13
N VAL A 43 12.86 13.74 -3.34
CA VAL A 43 13.71 14.77 -3.93
C VAL A 43 12.83 15.88 -4.49
N ASP A 44 13.29 17.13 -4.42
CA ASP A 44 12.60 18.23 -5.09
C ASP A 44 12.82 18.17 -6.60
N LEU A 45 11.79 18.58 -7.34
CA LEU A 45 11.71 18.42 -8.80
C LEU A 45 11.98 16.96 -9.21
N PRO A 46 11.09 16.04 -8.81
CA PRO A 46 11.25 14.63 -9.09
C PRO A 46 11.23 14.41 -10.61
N THR A 47 12.36 13.99 -11.17
CA THR A 47 12.51 13.69 -12.61
C THR A 47 12.84 12.22 -12.87
N ALA A 48 13.28 11.50 -11.84
CA ALA A 48 13.65 10.10 -11.92
C ALA A 48 12.43 9.20 -11.65
N LEU A 49 12.12 8.33 -12.62
CA LEU A 49 11.15 7.25 -12.42
C LEU A 49 11.67 6.27 -11.36
N LEU A 50 10.75 5.78 -10.53
CA LEU A 50 11.03 4.70 -9.59
C LEU A 50 11.42 3.43 -10.37
N VAL A 51 12.44 2.73 -9.92
CA VAL A 51 12.91 1.48 -10.55
C VAL A 51 12.60 0.28 -9.65
N SER A 52 12.84 -0.93 -10.16
CA SER A 52 12.80 -2.14 -9.33
C SER A 52 13.74 -1.97 -8.13
N GLY A 53 13.23 -2.20 -6.92
CA GLY A 53 13.95 -1.97 -5.66
C GLY A 53 13.66 -0.63 -4.99
N ALA A 54 12.91 0.27 -5.65
CA ALA A 54 12.34 1.43 -5.00
C ALA A 54 11.33 1.05 -3.91
N THR A 55 11.07 1.99 -3.00
CA THR A 55 10.14 1.79 -1.88
C THR A 55 8.82 2.51 -2.13
N SER A 56 7.75 2.06 -1.48
CA SER A 56 6.47 2.77 -1.53
C SER A 56 6.55 4.14 -0.85
N ASN A 57 7.46 4.32 0.11
CA ASN A 57 7.77 5.62 0.71
C ASN A 57 8.16 6.66 -0.36
N GLN A 58 9.05 6.29 -1.28
CA GLN A 58 9.48 7.17 -2.35
C GLN A 58 8.33 7.58 -3.27
N ALA A 59 7.41 6.67 -3.58
CA ALA A 59 6.21 6.98 -4.37
C ALA A 59 5.25 7.89 -3.61
N PHE A 60 4.93 7.54 -2.36
CA PHE A 60 3.97 8.27 -1.56
C PHE A 60 4.47 9.64 -1.07
N ALA A 61 5.79 9.86 -1.02
CA ALA A 61 6.36 11.17 -0.73
C ALA A 61 5.93 12.24 -1.77
N LEU A 62 5.53 11.84 -2.99
CA LEU A 62 4.94 12.76 -3.98
C LEU A 62 3.58 13.33 -3.56
N LEU A 63 2.90 12.66 -2.62
CA LEU A 63 1.58 13.08 -2.17
C LEU A 63 1.67 14.16 -1.10
N ILE A 64 2.83 14.36 -0.47
CA ILE A 64 3.01 15.26 0.67
C ILE A 64 3.84 16.48 0.23
N PRO A 65 3.43 17.72 0.59
CA PRO A 65 2.21 18.08 1.31
C PRO A 65 0.99 18.36 0.41
N ASP A 66 1.18 18.34 -0.91
CA ASP A 66 0.23 18.95 -1.85
C ASP A 66 -1.11 18.21 -1.98
N TYR A 67 -1.10 16.88 -1.80
CA TYR A 67 -2.29 16.03 -1.91
C TYR A 67 -2.71 15.41 -0.58
N LEU A 68 -1.79 15.36 0.39
CA LEU A 68 -2.01 14.91 1.76
C LEU A 68 -1.35 15.85 2.76
N PRO A 69 -2.08 16.31 3.79
CA PRO A 69 -1.55 17.28 4.74
C PRO A 69 -0.65 16.67 5.82
N SER A 70 -0.55 15.34 5.90
CA SER A 70 0.04 14.67 7.06
C SER A 70 0.55 13.26 6.75
N GLU A 71 1.71 12.93 7.32
CA GLU A 71 2.35 11.63 7.21
C GLU A 71 1.75 10.58 8.15
N LYS A 72 1.10 11.01 9.25
CA LYS A 72 0.37 10.13 10.18
C LYS A 72 -0.67 9.23 9.52
N LEU A 73 -1.12 9.57 8.32
CA LEU A 73 -2.01 8.71 7.54
C LEU A 73 -1.31 7.39 7.16
N PHE A 74 0.00 7.39 6.95
CA PHE A 74 0.78 6.20 6.56
C PHE A 74 1.13 5.27 7.73
N TYR A 75 0.91 5.73 8.96
CA TYR A 75 1.27 5.01 10.18
C TYR A 75 0.15 4.09 10.68
N VAL A 76 0.51 2.83 10.97
CA VAL A 76 -0.37 1.88 11.65
C VAL A 76 0.32 1.37 12.90
N ALA A 77 -0.29 1.65 14.05
CA ALA A 77 0.23 1.19 15.34
C ALA A 77 0.37 -0.34 15.36
N LYS A 78 1.51 -0.82 15.89
CA LYS A 78 1.90 -2.24 15.97
C LYS A 78 2.27 -2.90 14.64
N SER A 79 2.31 -2.16 13.53
CA SER A 79 2.92 -2.69 12.31
C SER A 79 4.44 -2.73 12.45
N ALA A 80 5.04 -3.85 12.06
CA ALA A 80 6.49 -3.97 11.94
C ALA A 80 7.06 -3.19 10.74
N TRP A 81 6.20 -2.73 9.82
CA TRP A 81 6.59 -1.84 8.72
C TRP A 81 6.69 -0.38 9.17
N SER A 82 5.70 0.09 9.93
CA SER A 82 5.67 1.46 10.48
C SER A 82 6.00 1.47 11.97
N SER A 83 7.23 1.09 12.34
CA SER A 83 7.66 1.00 13.74
C SER A 83 7.87 2.38 14.40
N GLN A 84 7.94 3.45 13.61
CA GLN A 84 8.08 4.82 14.08
C GLN A 84 6.84 5.63 13.66
N ALA A 85 6.30 6.38 14.61
CA ALA A 85 5.28 7.37 14.27
C ALA A 85 5.95 8.51 13.51
N PRO A 86 5.39 8.99 12.38
CA PRO A 86 5.88 10.15 11.68
C PRO A 86 5.95 11.37 12.60
N ASP A 87 7.01 12.15 12.47
CA ASP A 87 7.24 13.38 13.23
C ASP A 87 6.54 14.60 12.60
N GLU A 88 6.00 14.44 11.37
CA GLU A 88 5.40 15.48 10.54
C GLU A 88 6.40 16.54 10.05
N ASN A 89 7.69 16.19 10.00
CA ASN A 89 8.70 17.02 9.37
C ASN A 89 8.89 16.59 7.90
N PHE A 90 8.31 17.35 6.98
CA PHE A 90 8.45 17.14 5.54
C PHE A 90 8.98 18.40 4.83
N ILE A 91 9.66 19.29 5.56
CA ILE A 91 10.24 20.52 5.00
C ILE A 91 11.33 20.16 4.00
N ALA A 92 12.26 19.28 4.39
CA ALA A 92 13.23 18.74 3.46
C ALA A 92 12.59 17.55 2.70
N PRO A 93 12.83 17.41 1.39
CA PRO A 93 12.28 16.30 0.62
C PRO A 93 12.68 14.93 1.14
N ALA A 94 13.91 14.81 1.64
CA ALA A 94 14.43 13.56 2.21
C ALA A 94 13.70 13.14 3.49
N ASP A 95 13.10 14.10 4.21
CA ASP A 95 12.35 13.85 5.44
C ASP A 95 10.91 13.39 5.11
N ARG A 96 10.45 13.55 3.86
CA ARG A 96 9.13 13.06 3.42
C ARG A 96 9.09 11.54 3.49
N LEU A 97 8.21 11.01 4.33
CA LEU A 97 7.94 9.59 4.53
C LEU A 97 9.23 8.80 4.77
N GLU A 98 9.95 9.14 5.83
CA GLU A 98 11.19 8.44 6.22
C GLU A 98 10.99 6.92 6.39
N ALA A 99 12.10 6.18 6.41
CA ALA A 99 12.07 4.75 6.70
C ALA A 99 11.29 4.46 8.00
N LYS A 100 10.58 3.34 8.04
CA LYS A 100 9.78 2.90 9.20
C LYS A 100 8.59 3.79 9.60
N THR A 101 8.21 4.77 8.78
CA THR A 101 7.02 5.61 9.02
C THR A 101 5.80 5.20 8.20
N ASN A 102 5.99 4.30 7.21
CA ASN A 102 4.96 3.85 6.27
C ASN A 102 4.58 2.38 6.48
N ASN A 103 3.28 2.10 6.49
CA ASN A 103 2.72 0.74 6.56
C ASN A 103 2.31 0.18 5.19
N TYR A 104 2.16 1.00 4.16
CA TYR A 104 1.47 0.61 2.94
C TYR A 104 2.40 0.20 1.81
N ALA A 105 2.08 -0.91 1.16
CA ALA A 105 2.63 -1.28 -0.13
C ALA A 105 1.85 -0.60 -1.26
N TYR A 106 2.51 -0.38 -2.38
CA TYR A 106 1.98 0.36 -3.51
C TYR A 106 2.29 -0.36 -4.83
N VAL A 107 1.32 -0.45 -5.74
CA VAL A 107 1.55 -1.00 -7.08
C VAL A 107 1.87 0.15 -8.04
N LYS A 108 3.14 0.22 -8.44
CA LYS A 108 3.63 1.23 -9.39
C LYS A 108 3.11 0.93 -10.80
N GLY A 109 3.12 1.92 -11.69
CA GLY A 109 2.88 1.75 -13.13
C GLY A 109 1.42 1.67 -13.54
N LEU A 110 0.51 1.65 -12.56
CA LEU A 110 -0.92 1.81 -12.79
C LEU A 110 -1.27 3.28 -13.10
N ASN A 111 -2.41 3.47 -13.76
CA ASN A 111 -2.97 4.76 -14.09
C ASN A 111 -4.49 4.77 -13.84
N ASP A 112 -5.10 5.92 -14.01
CA ASP A 112 -6.48 6.20 -13.69
C ASP A 112 -7.50 5.50 -14.63
N THR A 113 -7.03 4.95 -15.75
CA THR A 113 -7.76 4.09 -16.71
C THR A 113 -7.47 2.60 -16.54
N SER A 114 -6.58 2.23 -15.61
CA SER A 114 -6.25 0.83 -15.32
C SER A 114 -7.49 0.09 -14.81
N ASN A 115 -7.48 -1.25 -14.90
CA ASN A 115 -8.62 -2.04 -14.45
C ASN A 115 -9.02 -1.63 -13.02
N PRO A 116 -10.29 -1.23 -12.78
CA PRO A 116 -10.76 -0.72 -11.50
C PRO A 116 -10.57 -1.72 -10.34
N ASN A 117 -10.44 -3.01 -10.66
CA ASN A 117 -10.28 -4.07 -9.68
C ASN A 117 -8.84 -4.28 -9.21
N PHE A 118 -7.84 -3.70 -9.89
CA PHE A 118 -6.44 -3.89 -9.50
C PHE A 118 -6.16 -3.23 -8.15
N PRO A 119 -5.44 -3.90 -7.23
CA PRO A 119 -4.98 -3.27 -6.01
C PRO A 119 -3.98 -2.16 -6.36
N LEU A 120 -4.22 -0.97 -5.83
CA LEU A 120 -3.29 0.16 -5.92
C LEU A 120 -2.46 0.26 -4.64
N ILE A 121 -3.13 0.12 -3.50
CA ILE A 121 -2.54 0.23 -2.16
C ILE A 121 -3.00 -0.97 -1.33
N ALA A 122 -2.11 -1.52 -0.53
CA ALA A 122 -2.49 -2.44 0.54
C ALA A 122 -1.68 -2.19 1.80
N ASP A 123 -2.18 -2.62 2.97
CA ASP A 123 -1.28 -2.82 4.10
C ASP A 123 -0.19 -3.80 3.68
N ALA A 124 1.06 -3.44 3.95
CA ALA A 124 2.18 -4.11 3.31
C ALA A 124 2.29 -5.56 3.79
N PRO A 125 2.25 -6.55 2.87
CA PRO A 125 2.55 -7.92 3.22
C PRO A 125 4.04 -8.06 3.58
N GLU A 126 4.45 -9.26 3.97
CA GLU A 126 5.86 -9.59 4.13
C GLU A 126 6.61 -9.41 2.80
N SER A 127 7.76 -8.73 2.83
CA SER A 127 8.57 -8.49 1.63
C SER A 127 8.99 -9.79 0.97
N ALA A 128 9.01 -9.82 -0.37
CA ALA A 128 9.34 -10.95 -1.23
C ALA A 128 8.29 -12.09 -1.32
N ALA A 129 7.44 -12.28 -0.31
CA ALA A 129 6.45 -13.36 -0.32
C ALA A 129 5.02 -12.92 -0.70
N THR A 130 4.73 -11.61 -0.72
CA THR A 130 3.37 -11.06 -0.95
C THR A 130 2.31 -11.67 -0.01
N THR A 131 2.74 -12.19 1.13
CA THR A 131 1.90 -12.92 2.09
C THR A 131 1.79 -12.19 3.42
N TYR A 132 0.70 -12.44 4.12
CA TYR A 132 0.43 -12.01 5.47
C TYR A 132 0.68 -13.16 6.46
N THR A 133 1.18 -12.84 7.64
CA THR A 133 1.59 -13.83 8.65
C THR A 133 0.74 -13.73 9.91
N THR A 134 0.60 -14.84 10.63
CA THR A 134 -0.08 -14.88 11.92
C THR A 134 0.76 -14.28 13.05
N ASP A 135 2.07 -14.13 12.85
CA ASP A 135 2.95 -13.48 13.82
C ASP A 135 2.80 -11.97 13.76
N GLN A 136 2.21 -11.38 14.82
CA GLN A 136 1.96 -9.94 14.88
C GLN A 136 3.23 -9.09 14.97
N ALA A 137 4.36 -9.66 15.41
CA ALA A 137 5.63 -8.94 15.47
C ALA A 137 6.35 -8.87 14.12
N ALA A 138 5.94 -9.69 13.15
CA ALA A 138 6.53 -9.75 11.83
C ALA A 138 5.86 -8.78 10.84
N LYS A 139 6.60 -8.46 9.76
CA LYS A 139 6.09 -7.70 8.61
C LYS A 139 4.93 -8.46 7.95
N GLY A 140 3.86 -7.75 7.57
CA GLY A 140 2.61 -8.38 7.12
C GLY A 140 1.78 -9.04 8.25
N GLY A 141 2.17 -8.86 9.52
CA GLY A 141 1.56 -9.48 10.68
C GLY A 141 0.54 -8.63 11.44
N VAL A 142 0.38 -7.35 11.08
CA VAL A 142 -0.40 -6.37 11.88
C VAL A 142 -1.84 -6.83 12.15
N TRP A 143 -2.44 -7.55 11.21
CA TRP A 143 -3.78 -8.14 11.29
C TRP A 143 -3.77 -9.67 11.40
N LYS A 144 -2.67 -10.24 11.87
CA LYS A 144 -2.50 -11.67 12.21
C LYS A 144 -2.83 -12.62 11.07
N GLY A 145 -2.56 -12.21 9.82
CA GLY A 145 -2.79 -13.04 8.63
C GLY A 145 -4.26 -13.36 8.38
N LYS A 146 -5.20 -12.67 9.05
CA LYS A 146 -6.65 -12.90 8.91
C LYS A 146 -7.31 -11.88 8.01
N LYS A 147 -6.76 -10.66 8.00
CA LYS A 147 -7.29 -9.50 7.29
C LYS A 147 -6.15 -8.71 6.66
N ALA A 148 -6.51 -7.93 5.66
CA ALA A 148 -5.66 -6.95 5.00
C ALA A 148 -6.54 -5.77 4.59
N ILE A 149 -5.97 -4.57 4.56
CA ILE A 149 -6.59 -3.38 4.00
C ILE A 149 -6.14 -3.27 2.56
N VAL A 150 -7.09 -3.20 1.63
CA VAL A 150 -6.79 -3.05 0.21
C VAL A 150 -7.61 -1.89 -0.35
N VAL A 151 -6.96 -1.01 -1.09
CA VAL A 151 -7.60 0.04 -1.89
C VAL A 151 -7.25 -0.19 -3.35
N ARG A 152 -8.28 -0.21 -4.18
CA ARG A 152 -8.17 -0.47 -5.61
C ARG A 152 -8.10 0.84 -6.40
N THR A 153 -7.75 0.73 -7.68
CA THR A 153 -7.59 1.88 -8.60
C THR A 153 -8.86 2.72 -8.73
N ASP A 154 -10.04 2.15 -8.50
CA ASP A 154 -11.33 2.84 -8.49
C ASP A 154 -11.68 3.54 -7.15
N GLN A 155 -10.75 3.62 -6.19
CA GLN A 155 -10.95 4.12 -4.83
C GLN A 155 -11.72 3.18 -3.89
N SER A 156 -12.18 2.02 -4.37
CA SER A 156 -12.86 1.07 -3.48
C SER A 156 -11.85 0.51 -2.49
N GLY A 157 -12.12 0.76 -1.21
CA GLY A 157 -11.32 0.28 -0.09
C GLY A 157 -12.12 -0.67 0.79
N ALA A 158 -11.52 -1.82 1.14
CA ALA A 158 -12.13 -2.83 2.00
C ALA A 158 -11.15 -3.46 2.99
N VAL A 159 -11.70 -3.97 4.10
CA VAL A 159 -11.01 -4.90 5.01
C VAL A 159 -11.18 -6.32 4.44
N GLU A 160 -10.27 -6.69 3.54
CA GLU A 160 -10.29 -7.97 2.84
C GLU A 160 -9.97 -9.14 3.77
N LYS A 161 -10.50 -10.32 3.44
CA LYS A 161 -10.21 -11.55 4.18
C LYS A 161 -8.97 -12.21 3.61
N CYS A 162 -8.01 -12.52 4.48
CA CYS A 162 -6.87 -13.35 4.11
C CYS A 162 -7.25 -14.84 4.21
N THR A 163 -6.80 -15.61 3.24
CA THR A 163 -6.93 -17.07 3.20
C THR A 163 -5.55 -17.69 3.30
N VAL A 164 -5.42 -18.74 4.11
CA VAL A 164 -4.16 -19.48 4.22
C VAL A 164 -3.78 -20.04 2.86
N SER A 165 -2.58 -19.70 2.39
CA SER A 165 -1.98 -20.31 1.19
C SER A 165 -1.16 -21.53 1.61
N THR A 166 -0.21 -21.30 2.51
CA THR A 166 0.62 -22.31 3.16
C THR A 166 0.88 -21.83 4.59
N ALA A 167 0.53 -22.60 5.62
CA ALA A 167 0.72 -22.10 6.99
C ALA A 167 2.22 -21.82 7.28
N PRO A 168 2.59 -20.67 7.86
CA PRO A 168 1.73 -19.61 8.44
C PRO A 168 1.33 -18.46 7.49
N ALA A 169 1.70 -18.53 6.22
CA ALA A 169 1.43 -17.53 5.19
C ALA A 169 -0.01 -17.56 4.65
N SER A 170 -0.61 -16.37 4.58
CA SER A 170 -1.95 -16.13 4.05
C SER A 170 -1.91 -15.08 2.95
N ILE A 171 -2.83 -15.15 2.00
CA ILE A 171 -2.95 -14.24 0.86
C ILE A 171 -4.35 -13.63 0.84
N VAL A 172 -4.50 -12.48 0.18
CA VAL A 172 -5.83 -11.95 -0.12
C VAL A 172 -6.28 -12.54 -1.46
N LYS A 173 -7.38 -13.30 -1.44
CA LYS A 173 -8.04 -13.75 -2.67
C LYS A 173 -9.10 -12.73 -3.07
N GLY A 174 -8.92 -12.14 -4.24
CA GLY A 174 -9.80 -11.08 -4.73
C GLY A 174 -9.80 -11.02 -6.26
N PRO A 175 -10.58 -10.09 -6.85
CA PRO A 175 -10.60 -9.89 -8.28
C PRO A 175 -9.21 -9.44 -8.77
N VAL A 176 -8.65 -10.17 -9.73
CA VAL A 176 -7.33 -9.88 -10.34
C VAL A 176 -7.45 -9.28 -11.74
N GLY A 177 -8.60 -8.69 -12.06
CA GLY A 177 -8.91 -8.09 -13.37
C GLY A 177 -8.94 -9.06 -14.57
N ALA A 178 -9.10 -10.37 -14.32
CA ALA A 178 -9.33 -11.36 -15.37
C ALA A 178 -10.76 -11.25 -15.96
N ALA A 179 -10.90 -11.53 -17.26
CA ALA A 179 -12.15 -11.35 -18.02
C ALA A 179 -13.36 -12.17 -17.50
N SER A 180 -13.16 -13.15 -16.64
CA SER A 180 -14.18 -14.08 -16.14
C SER A 180 -14.50 -13.93 -14.64
N GLY A 181 -14.11 -12.82 -14.00
CA GLY A 181 -14.38 -12.59 -12.57
C GLY A 181 -13.65 -13.58 -11.63
N VAL A 182 -12.60 -14.23 -12.14
CA VAL A 182 -11.77 -15.15 -11.37
C VAL A 182 -11.15 -14.42 -10.18
N GLN A 183 -11.33 -15.02 -9.00
CA GLN A 183 -10.64 -14.59 -7.79
C GLN A 183 -9.34 -15.37 -7.65
N ASP A 184 -8.25 -14.65 -7.42
CA ASP A 184 -6.93 -15.23 -7.18
C ASP A 184 -6.17 -14.35 -6.18
N ASP A 185 -4.93 -14.70 -5.87
CA ASP A 185 -4.03 -13.83 -5.12
C ASP A 185 -3.92 -12.46 -5.81
N ILE A 186 -4.33 -11.40 -5.11
CA ILE A 186 -4.30 -10.02 -5.65
C ILE A 186 -2.88 -9.56 -5.99
N PHE A 187 -1.86 -10.20 -5.42
CA PHE A 187 -0.45 -9.94 -5.70
C PHE A 187 0.24 -11.08 -6.44
N LYS A 188 -0.52 -11.94 -7.12
CA LYS A 188 0.04 -13.09 -7.86
C LYS A 188 1.15 -12.65 -8.82
N PRO A 189 2.41 -13.08 -8.62
CA PRO A 189 3.53 -12.66 -9.47
C PRO A 189 3.44 -13.11 -10.94
N ALA A 190 2.56 -14.07 -11.24
CA ALA A 190 2.32 -14.58 -12.60
C ALA A 190 1.10 -13.94 -13.29
N ALA A 191 0.48 -12.93 -12.68
CA ALA A 191 -0.56 -12.17 -13.37
C ALA A 191 0.06 -11.32 -14.48
N THR A 192 -0.53 -11.30 -15.68
CA THR A 192 0.01 -10.54 -16.82
C THR A 192 0.11 -9.05 -16.56
N TRP A 193 -0.76 -8.52 -15.71
CA TRP A 193 -0.79 -7.11 -15.34
C TRP A 193 0.18 -6.76 -14.20
N LEU A 194 0.57 -7.71 -13.33
CA LEU A 194 1.47 -7.47 -12.20
C LEU A 194 2.82 -8.10 -12.49
N ASN A 195 3.83 -7.29 -12.79
CA ASN A 195 5.16 -7.79 -13.12
C ASN A 195 6.25 -6.86 -12.61
N ALA A 196 7.44 -7.42 -12.38
CA ALA A 196 8.55 -6.71 -11.75
C ALA A 196 9.07 -5.49 -12.53
N THR A 197 8.70 -5.34 -13.80
CA THR A 197 9.21 -4.28 -14.68
C THR A 197 8.22 -3.14 -14.85
N ALA A 198 6.99 -3.43 -15.26
CA ALA A 198 5.96 -2.43 -15.52
C ALA A 198 5.22 -2.06 -14.22
N ASN A 199 4.73 -3.07 -13.50
CA ASN A 199 3.86 -2.87 -12.34
C ASN A 199 4.37 -3.61 -11.09
N PRO A 200 5.57 -3.28 -10.57
CA PRO A 200 6.09 -3.89 -9.37
C PRO A 200 5.29 -3.45 -8.13
N VAL A 201 5.17 -4.37 -7.17
CA VAL A 201 4.76 -4.02 -5.80
C VAL A 201 5.96 -3.38 -5.10
N LEU A 202 5.84 -2.10 -4.74
CA LEU A 202 6.79 -1.38 -3.92
C LEU A 202 6.43 -1.57 -2.45
N TYR A 203 7.41 -1.98 -1.65
CA TYR A 203 7.25 -2.21 -0.22
C TYR A 203 7.73 -1.00 0.59
N PRO A 204 7.25 -0.82 1.83
CA PRO A 204 7.77 0.23 2.70
C PRO A 204 9.28 0.10 2.92
N ALA A 205 9.94 1.24 3.14
CA ALA A 205 11.34 1.27 3.52
C ALA A 205 11.53 0.63 4.93
N PRO A 206 12.48 -0.33 5.09
CA PRO A 206 12.63 -1.15 6.29
C PRO A 206 13.16 -0.41 7.53
#